data_AF-A0AAN0KTN5-F1
#
_entry.id   AF-A0AAN0KTN5-F1
#
_cell.length_a   1.000
_cell.length_b   1.000
_cell.length_c   1.000
_cell.angle_alpha   90.00
_cell.angle_beta   90.00
_cell.angle_gamma   90.00
#
_symmetry.space_group_name_H-M   'P 1'
#
loop_
_entity.id
_entity.type
_entity.pdbx_description
1 polymer ?
#
loop_
_entity_poly.entity_id
_entity_poly.type
_entity_poly.pdbx_seq_one_letter_code
_entity_poly.pdbx_strand_id
1 'polypeptide(L)'
;MTAVMLSTMVLCFALTVSVAVSIGLASVLGIQASNANMLISVKEMFGAINKFPLAAIPFFILAGNLMETGGISRRLVEFAKSIVGGVQGGLPMTCVLTCMIFAAVSGSSVATTFAIGAILIPALIKHGYPKSYAAALQATSAELGVIIPPSIPMILYGVSAEVSIGELFIAGFGPGLLISAALMVFVWAYCKYKGWGKNDGEGRLGFGKAFLQAGWALLMPVIILGGIYGGVFTPTEASAVAVFYALIVGMLIYREIRIRDLYAILRKSAISSSIIMFIIANAGLFAFLITRAGVPDAIGHWLEQVLQSPAMFLLGVNAALFIIGMFIETSAAIIVLAPILAPVAMHFGIDPVHFGLIMVVNLALGMITPPFGVNLFAACTVARISLDQIIKHLLPFVGVILLCLMVITYVPGISLGLRDLVYR
;
A
#
# COMPACT_ATOMS: atom_id res chain seq x y z
N MET A 1 33.63 3.80 -4.16
CA MET A 1 32.29 4.35 -3.85
C MET A 1 31.23 3.25 -3.73
N THR A 2 30.81 2.62 -4.83
CA THR A 2 29.71 1.63 -4.86
C THR A 2 29.89 0.48 -3.88
N ALA A 3 31.07 -0.15 -3.85
CA ALA A 3 31.35 -1.25 -2.93
C ALA A 3 31.20 -0.85 -1.45
N VAL A 4 31.65 0.37 -1.08
CA VAL A 4 31.52 0.91 0.28
C VAL A 4 30.06 1.18 0.63
N MET A 5 29.30 1.74 -0.32
CA MET A 5 27.87 2.00 -0.11
C MET A 5 27.11 0.69 0.12
N LEU A 6 27.29 -0.29 -0.77
CA LEU A 6 26.59 -1.57 -0.67
C LEU A 6 27.00 -2.37 0.57
N SER A 7 28.30 -2.43 0.89
CA SER A 7 28.76 -3.16 2.07
C SER A 7 28.28 -2.52 3.37
N THR A 8 28.31 -1.19 3.47
CA THR A 8 27.77 -0.46 4.62
C THR A 8 26.28 -0.73 4.77
N MET A 9 25.50 -0.60 3.69
CA MET A 9 24.06 -0.82 3.71
C MET A 9 23.71 -2.23 4.18
N VAL A 10 24.37 -3.25 3.62
CA VAL A 10 24.16 -4.66 3.99
C VAL A 10 24.56 -4.92 5.44
N LEU A 11 25.67 -4.34 5.92
CA LEU A 11 26.10 -4.46 7.31
C LEU A 11 25.08 -3.82 8.27
N CYS A 12 24.59 -2.63 7.96
CA CYS A 12 23.59 -1.96 8.77
C CYS A 12 22.26 -2.73 8.80
N PHE A 13 21.83 -3.32 7.69
CA PHE A 13 20.67 -4.22 7.64
C PHE A 13 20.87 -5.46 8.52
N ALA A 14 22.05 -6.09 8.47
CA ALA A 14 22.39 -7.23 9.32
C ALA A 14 22.38 -6.88 10.82
N LEU A 15 22.73 -5.63 11.16
CA LEU A 15 22.67 -5.08 12.51
C LEU A 15 21.29 -4.51 12.89
N THR A 16 20.25 -4.72 12.06
CA THR A 16 18.88 -4.24 12.30
C THR A 16 18.76 -2.71 12.46
N VAL A 17 19.70 -1.96 11.90
CA VAL A 17 19.64 -0.50 11.86
C VAL A 17 18.49 -0.08 10.94
N SER A 18 17.77 0.99 11.32
CA SER A 18 16.67 1.54 10.51
C SER A 18 17.08 1.75 9.05
N VAL A 19 16.20 1.41 8.12
CA VAL A 19 16.47 1.44 6.67
C VAL A 19 16.92 2.82 6.22
N ALA A 20 16.24 3.89 6.65
CA ALA A 20 16.60 5.27 6.33
C ALA A 20 18.04 5.62 6.76
N VAL A 21 18.41 5.22 7.97
CA VAL A 21 19.74 5.48 8.55
C VAL A 21 20.81 4.67 7.82
N SER A 22 20.53 3.41 7.53
CA SER A 22 21.42 2.50 6.79
C SER A 22 21.79 3.06 5.42
N ILE A 23 20.79 3.53 4.67
CA ILE A 23 20.96 4.09 3.32
C ILE A 23 21.66 5.45 3.37
N GLY A 24 21.29 6.30 4.33
CA GLY A 24 21.93 7.60 4.54
C GLY A 24 23.41 7.47 4.86
N LEU A 25 23.74 6.62 5.84
CA LEU A 25 25.12 6.33 6.23
C LEU A 25 25.93 5.72 5.08
N ALA A 26 25.36 4.75 4.37
CA ALA A 26 25.98 4.16 3.18
C ALA A 26 26.33 5.24 2.14
N SER A 27 25.42 6.17 1.90
CA SER A 27 25.60 7.25 0.93
C SER A 27 26.67 8.25 1.37
N VAL A 28 26.66 8.67 2.62
CA VAL A 28 27.65 9.60 3.19
C VAL A 28 29.05 8.99 3.16
N LEU A 29 29.18 7.72 3.56
CA LEU A 29 30.45 6.99 3.50
C LEU A 29 30.90 6.75 2.05
N GLY A 30 29.96 6.53 1.12
CA GLY A 30 30.22 6.48 -0.31
C GLY A 30 30.84 7.76 -0.85
N ILE A 31 30.26 8.91 -0.51
CA ILE A 31 30.79 10.24 -0.87
C ILE A 31 32.22 10.40 -0.34
N GLN A 32 32.44 10.10 0.95
CA GLN A 32 33.77 10.18 1.56
C GLN A 32 34.78 9.28 0.85
N ALA A 33 34.42 8.02 0.59
CA ALA A 33 35.28 7.07 -0.11
C ALA A 33 35.59 7.47 -1.57
N SER A 34 34.81 8.38 -2.16
CA SER A 34 35.05 8.93 -3.49
C SER A 34 35.77 10.29 -3.48
N ASN A 35 36.11 10.83 -2.29
CA ASN A 35 36.61 12.19 -2.09
C ASN A 35 35.73 13.27 -2.77
N ALA A 36 34.43 13.02 -2.87
CA ALA A 36 33.48 13.97 -3.45
C ALA A 36 33.06 15.03 -2.42
N ASN A 37 32.59 16.17 -2.91
CA ASN A 37 32.16 17.27 -2.04
C ASN A 37 30.94 16.84 -1.18
N MET A 38 31.07 16.93 0.15
CA MET A 38 30.01 16.57 1.08
C MET A 38 28.74 17.42 0.91
N LEU A 39 28.84 18.60 0.30
CA LEU A 39 27.67 19.44 -0.04
C LEU A 39 26.67 18.71 -0.96
N ILE A 40 27.12 17.70 -1.72
CA ILE A 40 26.24 16.81 -2.50
C ILE A 40 25.22 16.14 -1.58
N SER A 41 25.62 15.72 -0.37
CA SER A 41 24.70 15.06 0.56
C SER A 41 23.52 15.98 0.91
N VAL A 42 23.80 17.21 1.34
CA VAL A 42 22.77 18.20 1.70
C VAL A 42 21.89 18.55 0.49
N LYS A 43 22.51 18.82 -0.67
CA LYS A 43 21.78 19.22 -1.88
C LYS A 43 20.83 18.13 -2.36
N GLU A 44 21.31 16.90 -2.50
CA GLU A 44 20.50 15.79 -3.03
C GLU A 44 19.45 15.34 -2.02
N MET A 45 19.75 15.32 -0.71
CA MET A 45 18.75 15.03 0.33
C MET A 45 17.63 16.08 0.33
N PHE A 46 17.96 17.37 0.21
CA PHE A 46 16.98 18.45 0.14
C PHE A 46 16.17 18.39 -1.16
N GLY A 47 16.84 18.19 -2.30
CA GLY A 47 16.18 18.06 -3.60
C GLY A 47 15.22 16.86 -3.66
N ALA A 48 15.57 15.75 -3.01
CA ALA A 48 14.73 14.55 -2.97
C ALA A 48 13.39 14.78 -2.27
N ILE A 49 13.38 15.54 -1.17
CA ILE A 49 12.14 15.84 -0.42
C ILE A 49 11.38 17.04 -0.98
N ASN A 50 12.03 17.90 -1.75
CA ASN A 50 11.44 19.11 -2.32
C ASN A 50 10.77 18.85 -3.68
N LYS A 51 9.92 17.82 -3.76
CA LYS A 51 9.13 17.50 -4.95
C LYS A 51 7.65 17.72 -4.67
N PHE A 52 6.98 18.56 -5.48
CA PHE A 52 5.57 18.91 -5.29
C PHE A 52 4.61 17.71 -5.10
N PRO A 53 4.75 16.59 -5.83
CA PRO A 53 3.87 15.44 -5.62
C PRO A 53 3.98 14.79 -4.23
N LEU A 54 5.11 14.95 -3.53
CA LEU A 54 5.31 14.36 -2.20
C LEU A 54 4.46 15.02 -1.13
N ALA A 55 4.00 16.26 -1.34
CA ALA A 55 3.06 16.92 -0.43
C ALA A 55 1.72 16.16 -0.33
N ALA A 56 1.39 15.33 -1.31
CA ALA A 56 0.20 14.47 -1.26
C ALA A 56 0.24 13.45 -0.11
N ILE A 57 1.44 12.96 0.25
CA ILE A 57 1.62 11.92 1.28
C ILE A 57 1.13 12.38 2.66
N PRO A 58 1.63 13.49 3.24
CA PRO A 58 1.16 13.93 4.55
C PRO A 58 -0.33 14.27 4.56
N PHE A 59 -0.87 14.80 3.46
CA PHE A 59 -2.30 15.10 3.36
C PHE A 59 -3.16 13.84 3.28
N PHE A 60 -2.80 12.83 2.49
CA PHE A 60 -3.53 11.56 2.48
C PHE A 60 -3.43 10.81 3.81
N ILE A 61 -2.26 10.83 4.46
CA ILE A 61 -2.10 10.28 5.82
C ILE A 61 -3.02 11.01 6.80
N LEU A 62 -3.05 12.34 6.75
CA LEU A 62 -3.91 13.15 7.60
C LEU A 62 -5.40 12.88 7.33
N ALA A 63 -5.81 12.82 6.07
CA ALA A 63 -7.18 12.49 5.67
C ALA A 63 -7.57 11.11 6.21
N GLY A 64 -6.73 10.08 6.03
CA GLY A 64 -6.96 8.73 6.56
C GLY A 64 -7.13 8.72 8.08
N ASN A 65 -6.27 9.41 8.83
CA ASN A 65 -6.36 9.48 10.29
C ASN A 65 -7.61 10.28 10.78
N LEU A 66 -8.00 11.33 10.05
CA LEU A 66 -9.25 12.05 10.32
C LEU A 66 -10.45 11.13 10.14
N MET A 67 -10.47 10.32 9.08
CA MET A 67 -11.58 9.42 8.79
C MET A 67 -11.71 8.26 9.76
N GLU A 68 -10.57 7.71 10.17
CA GLU A 68 -10.49 6.69 11.23
C GLU A 68 -11.21 7.19 12.49
N THR A 69 -10.94 8.45 12.88
CA THR A 69 -11.54 9.06 14.09
C THR A 69 -12.96 9.58 13.84
N GLY A 70 -13.29 9.94 12.60
CA GLY A 70 -14.56 10.57 12.23
C GLY A 70 -15.74 9.63 11.98
N GLY A 71 -15.62 8.34 12.31
CA GLY A 71 -16.71 7.37 12.19
C GLY A 71 -17.02 6.92 10.77
N ILE A 72 -16.19 7.28 9.79
CA ILE A 72 -16.37 6.88 8.40
C ILE A 72 -16.21 5.35 8.26
N SER A 73 -15.19 4.78 8.88
CA SER A 73 -14.92 3.33 8.86
C SER A 73 -16.13 2.49 9.23
N ARG A 74 -16.83 2.86 10.32
CA ARG A 74 -18.03 2.15 10.78
C ARG A 74 -19.16 2.17 9.76
N ARG A 75 -19.41 3.32 9.12
CA ARG A 75 -20.47 3.46 8.11
C ARG A 75 -20.15 2.69 6.84
N LEU A 76 -18.88 2.65 6.44
CA LEU A 76 -18.42 1.83 5.32
C LEU A 76 -18.58 0.33 5.60
N VAL A 77 -18.30 -0.11 6.84
CA VAL A 77 -18.58 -1.49 7.27
C VAL A 77 -20.06 -1.83 7.13
N GLU A 78 -20.96 -0.99 7.66
CA GLU A 78 -22.40 -1.22 7.57
C GLU A 78 -22.91 -1.22 6.12
N PHE A 79 -22.36 -0.34 5.27
CA PHE A 79 -22.66 -0.32 3.85
C PHE A 79 -22.19 -1.59 3.15
N ALA A 80 -20.94 -2.00 3.33
CA ALA A 80 -20.42 -3.25 2.78
C ALA A 80 -21.25 -4.46 3.25
N LYS A 81 -21.59 -4.52 4.55
CA LYS A 81 -22.45 -5.57 5.10
C LYS A 81 -23.82 -5.60 4.45
N SER A 82 -24.39 -4.45 4.08
CA SER A 82 -25.68 -4.39 3.39
C SER A 82 -25.66 -5.00 1.98
N ILE A 83 -24.49 -5.01 1.32
CA ILE A 83 -24.30 -5.56 -0.02
C ILE A 83 -24.08 -7.07 0.03
N VAL A 84 -23.10 -7.51 0.83
CA VAL A 84 -22.62 -8.91 0.80
C VAL A 84 -22.98 -9.73 2.05
N GLY A 85 -23.54 -9.11 3.08
CA GLY A 85 -23.88 -9.80 4.34
C GLY A 85 -24.97 -10.86 4.20
N GLY A 86 -25.81 -10.80 3.16
CA GLY A 86 -26.93 -11.72 2.96
C GLY A 86 -26.55 -13.14 2.52
N VAL A 87 -25.28 -13.40 2.23
CA VAL A 87 -24.80 -14.74 1.81
C VAL A 87 -23.95 -15.40 2.90
N GLN A 88 -23.80 -16.72 2.82
CA GLN A 88 -22.89 -17.44 3.69
C GLN A 88 -21.44 -16.95 3.49
N GLY A 89 -20.76 -16.58 4.57
CA GLY A 89 -19.44 -15.93 4.51
C GLY A 89 -19.52 -14.42 4.22
N GLY A 90 -20.70 -13.82 4.33
CA GLY A 90 -20.94 -12.40 4.06
C GLY A 90 -20.17 -11.46 5.00
N LEU A 91 -19.87 -11.87 6.24
CA LEU A 91 -19.09 -11.03 7.16
C LEU A 91 -17.59 -10.99 6.79
N PRO A 92 -16.95 -12.12 6.42
CA PRO A 92 -15.65 -12.10 5.75
C PRO A 92 -15.60 -11.27 4.46
N MET A 93 -16.61 -11.39 3.59
CA MET A 93 -16.69 -10.56 2.39
C MET A 93 -16.83 -9.08 2.73
N THR A 94 -17.56 -8.75 3.81
CA THR A 94 -17.69 -7.38 4.32
C THR A 94 -16.32 -6.83 4.69
N CYS A 95 -15.40 -7.64 5.23
CA CYS A 95 -14.02 -7.22 5.49
C CYS A 95 -13.27 -6.85 4.23
N VAL A 96 -13.30 -7.71 3.20
CA VAL A 96 -12.65 -7.43 1.91
C VAL A 96 -13.24 -6.17 1.27
N LEU A 97 -14.57 -6.08 1.18
CA LEU A 97 -15.27 -4.96 0.54
C LEU A 97 -15.09 -3.64 1.30
N THR A 98 -15.09 -3.68 2.64
CA THR A 98 -14.81 -2.47 3.43
C THR A 98 -13.37 -2.01 3.23
N CYS A 99 -12.40 -2.93 3.25
CA CYS A 99 -11.01 -2.59 2.99
C CYS A 99 -10.84 -2.04 1.57
N MET A 100 -11.52 -2.60 0.57
CA MET A 100 -11.54 -2.10 -0.80
C MET A 100 -12.01 -0.63 -0.87
N ILE A 101 -13.13 -0.31 -0.23
CA ILE A 101 -13.70 1.04 -0.27
C ILE A 101 -12.86 2.02 0.57
N PHE A 102 -12.38 1.60 1.74
CA PHE A 102 -11.54 2.43 2.61
C PHE A 102 -10.14 2.66 2.03
N ALA A 103 -9.64 1.70 1.23
CA ALA A 103 -8.36 1.80 0.54
C ALA A 103 -8.31 2.99 -0.42
N ALA A 104 -9.43 3.26 -1.10
CA ALA A 104 -9.61 4.41 -1.99
C ALA A 104 -9.59 5.77 -1.26
N VAL A 105 -9.13 5.79 -0.02
CA VAL A 105 -8.95 6.99 0.76
C VAL A 105 -7.74 6.96 1.69
N SER A 106 -7.48 5.82 2.35
CA SER A 106 -6.39 5.73 3.33
C SER A 106 -5.00 5.70 2.70
N GLY A 107 -4.84 5.08 1.52
CA GLY A 107 -3.54 4.86 0.89
C GLY A 107 -2.50 4.09 1.72
N SER A 108 -2.92 3.45 2.83
CA SER A 108 -2.06 2.77 3.80
C SER A 108 -2.67 1.46 4.31
N SER A 109 -1.93 0.37 4.14
CA SER A 109 -2.36 -0.97 4.59
C SER A 109 -2.40 -1.06 6.12
N VAL A 110 -1.34 -0.61 6.80
CA VAL A 110 -1.25 -0.67 8.27
C VAL A 110 -2.35 0.16 8.94
N ALA A 111 -2.62 1.37 8.43
CA ALA A 111 -3.73 2.19 8.93
C ALA A 111 -5.09 1.50 8.73
N THR A 112 -5.30 0.90 7.55
CA THR A 112 -6.51 0.13 7.24
C THR A 112 -6.69 -1.06 8.19
N THR A 113 -5.61 -1.78 8.51
CA THR A 113 -5.66 -2.89 9.47
C THR A 113 -6.09 -2.46 10.86
N PHE A 114 -5.57 -1.35 11.37
CA PHE A 114 -6.01 -0.85 12.68
C PHE A 114 -7.45 -0.33 12.63
N ALA A 115 -7.78 0.50 11.64
CA ALA A 115 -9.08 1.16 11.55
C ALA A 115 -10.24 0.17 11.32
N ILE A 116 -10.10 -0.71 10.32
CA ILE A 116 -11.14 -1.67 9.94
C ILE A 116 -11.07 -2.91 10.85
N GLY A 117 -9.87 -3.35 11.20
CA GLY A 117 -9.68 -4.51 12.07
C GLY A 117 -10.26 -4.32 13.47
N ALA A 118 -10.18 -3.11 14.02
CA ALA A 118 -10.78 -2.79 15.32
C ALA A 118 -12.30 -3.00 15.37
N ILE A 119 -12.96 -2.99 14.20
CA ILE A 119 -14.41 -3.20 14.06
C ILE A 119 -14.70 -4.67 13.67
N LEU A 120 -14.02 -5.16 12.63
CA LEU A 120 -14.38 -6.42 12.00
C LEU A 120 -13.76 -7.65 12.64
N ILE A 121 -12.56 -7.57 13.23
CA ILE A 121 -11.98 -8.72 13.94
C ILE A 121 -12.88 -9.12 15.12
N PRO A 122 -13.28 -8.21 16.03
CA PRO A 122 -14.21 -8.55 17.11
C PRO A 122 -15.57 -9.06 16.59
N ALA A 123 -16.09 -8.48 15.50
CA ALA A 123 -17.36 -8.91 14.91
C ALA A 123 -17.28 -10.36 14.37
N LEU A 124 -16.22 -10.70 13.64
CA LEU A 124 -15.97 -12.06 13.14
C LEU A 124 -15.87 -13.06 14.30
N ILE A 125 -15.12 -12.73 15.35
CA ILE A 125 -14.98 -13.60 16.53
C ILE A 125 -16.34 -13.82 17.20
N LYS A 126 -17.16 -12.77 17.34
CA LYS A 126 -18.51 -12.85 17.91
C LYS A 126 -19.43 -13.76 17.08
N HIS A 127 -19.26 -13.78 15.76
CA HIS A 127 -19.99 -14.66 14.84
C HIS A 127 -19.39 -16.08 14.73
N GLY A 128 -18.44 -16.43 15.60
CA GLY A 128 -17.89 -17.78 15.71
C GLY A 128 -16.72 -18.10 14.78
N TYR A 129 -16.16 -17.10 14.09
CA TYR A 129 -14.95 -17.29 13.30
C TYR A 129 -13.71 -17.42 14.21
N PRO A 130 -12.72 -18.27 13.86
CA PRO A 130 -11.48 -18.35 14.63
C PRO A 130 -10.74 -17.02 14.66
N LYS A 131 -10.17 -16.66 15.82
CA LYS A 131 -9.41 -15.41 15.99
C LYS A 131 -8.28 -15.26 14.97
N SER A 132 -7.52 -16.33 14.74
CA SER A 132 -6.43 -16.35 13.76
C SER A 132 -6.91 -16.23 12.32
N TYR A 133 -8.09 -16.75 11.99
CA TYR A 133 -8.70 -16.53 10.67
C TYR A 133 -9.13 -15.08 10.49
N ALA A 134 -9.79 -14.48 11.49
CA ALA A 134 -10.21 -13.09 11.45
C ALA A 134 -9.01 -12.13 11.29
N ALA A 135 -7.93 -12.39 12.03
CA ALA A 135 -6.69 -11.62 11.92
C ALA A 135 -6.03 -11.78 10.54
N ALA A 136 -5.92 -13.03 10.04
CA ALA A 136 -5.31 -13.31 8.73
C ALA A 136 -6.10 -12.65 7.58
N LEU A 137 -7.43 -12.74 7.62
CA LEU A 137 -8.32 -12.10 6.68
C LEU A 137 -8.15 -10.57 6.69
N GLN A 138 -8.10 -9.97 7.89
CA GLN A 138 -7.95 -8.52 8.02
C GLN A 138 -6.59 -8.04 7.52
N ALA A 139 -5.49 -8.72 7.89
CA ALA A 139 -4.15 -8.40 7.39
C ALA A 139 -4.13 -8.42 5.86
N THR A 140 -4.64 -9.51 5.28
CA THR A 140 -4.68 -9.70 3.82
C THR A 140 -5.56 -8.65 3.13
N SER A 141 -6.76 -8.40 3.64
CA SER A 141 -7.72 -7.47 3.02
C SER A 141 -7.24 -6.03 3.08
N ALA A 142 -6.53 -5.65 4.15
CA ALA A 142 -6.00 -4.32 4.32
C ALA A 142 -4.88 -3.97 3.32
N GLU A 143 -4.22 -4.95 2.70
CA GLU A 143 -3.24 -4.70 1.62
C GLU A 143 -3.87 -4.03 0.40
N LEU A 144 -5.19 -4.16 0.22
CA LEU A 144 -5.91 -3.34 -0.76
C LEU A 144 -5.67 -1.85 -0.53
N GLY A 145 -5.43 -1.43 0.72
CA GLY A 145 -5.07 -0.07 1.14
C GLY A 145 -3.85 0.53 0.45
N VAL A 146 -2.92 -0.30 -0.06
CA VAL A 146 -1.78 0.16 -0.84
C VAL A 146 -1.90 -0.12 -2.33
N ILE A 147 -2.85 -0.96 -2.74
CA ILE A 147 -3.05 -1.36 -4.14
C ILE A 147 -4.13 -0.50 -4.81
N ILE A 148 -5.16 -0.09 -4.07
CA ILE A 148 -6.28 0.67 -4.63
C ILE A 148 -6.00 2.17 -4.49
N PRO A 149 -6.18 2.95 -5.58
CA PRO A 149 -5.88 4.38 -5.59
C PRO A 149 -6.90 5.22 -4.81
N PRO A 150 -6.48 6.36 -4.23
CA PRO A 150 -5.11 6.89 -4.17
C PRO A 150 -4.21 6.07 -3.23
N SER A 151 -2.99 5.78 -3.67
CA SER A 151 -2.04 4.91 -2.96
C SER A 151 -0.72 5.65 -2.68
N ILE A 152 -0.28 5.66 -1.42
CA ILE A 152 1.00 6.27 -1.03
C ILE A 152 2.17 5.54 -1.71
N PRO A 153 2.25 4.19 -1.72
CA PRO A 153 3.25 3.46 -2.49
C PRO A 153 3.32 3.83 -3.97
N MET A 154 2.17 4.07 -4.63
CA MET A 154 2.17 4.49 -6.03
C MET A 154 2.71 5.91 -6.22
N ILE A 155 2.42 6.84 -5.30
CA ILE A 155 3.02 8.19 -5.32
C ILE A 155 4.55 8.08 -5.18
N LEU A 156 5.03 7.26 -4.25
CA LEU A 156 6.45 7.05 -4.02
C LEU A 156 7.13 6.45 -5.26
N TYR A 157 6.52 5.43 -5.87
CA TYR A 157 7.03 4.84 -7.09
C TYR A 157 7.07 5.86 -8.23
N GLY A 158 5.99 6.59 -8.46
CA GLY A 158 5.93 7.62 -9.51
C GLY A 158 6.98 8.71 -9.34
N VAL A 159 7.26 9.12 -8.10
CA VAL A 159 8.29 10.12 -7.80
C VAL A 159 9.71 9.57 -7.94
N SER A 160 9.93 8.30 -7.58
CA SER A 160 11.24 7.64 -7.61
C SER A 160 11.64 7.14 -8.99
N ALA A 161 10.67 6.66 -9.78
CA ALA A 161 10.86 6.15 -11.13
C ALA A 161 10.47 7.16 -12.22
N GLU A 162 10.09 8.39 -11.84
CA GLU A 162 9.68 9.47 -12.75
C GLU A 162 8.49 9.07 -13.65
N VAL A 163 7.54 8.32 -13.09
CA VAL A 163 6.32 7.84 -13.77
C VAL A 163 5.11 8.68 -13.34
N SER A 164 4.19 8.90 -14.28
CA SER A 164 2.93 9.61 -14.02
C SER A 164 2.12 8.96 -12.90
N ILE A 165 1.87 9.72 -11.82
CA ILE A 165 1.06 9.26 -10.68
C ILE A 165 -0.40 9.04 -11.09
N GLY A 166 -0.93 9.89 -11.98
CA GLY A 166 -2.29 9.74 -12.51
C GLY A 166 -2.48 8.43 -13.28
N GLU A 167 -1.49 8.05 -14.10
CA GLU A 167 -1.49 6.77 -14.81
C GLU A 167 -1.38 5.57 -13.87
N LEU A 168 -0.51 5.66 -12.86
CA LEU A 168 -0.39 4.62 -11.83
C LEU A 168 -1.69 4.44 -11.07
N PHE A 169 -2.37 5.53 -10.72
CA PHE A 169 -3.66 5.46 -10.06
C PHE A 169 -4.68 4.76 -10.96
N ILE A 170 -4.85 5.15 -12.22
CA ILE A 170 -5.86 4.47 -13.02
C ILE A 170 -5.52 3.00 -13.28
N ALA A 171 -4.24 2.68 -13.43
CA ALA A 171 -3.76 1.33 -13.61
C ALA A 171 -3.90 0.46 -12.35
N GLY A 172 -4.00 1.06 -11.16
CA GLY A 172 -4.20 0.37 -9.89
C GLY A 172 -5.59 -0.26 -9.71
N PHE A 173 -6.62 0.25 -10.41
CA PHE A 173 -7.98 -0.30 -10.30
C PHE A 173 -8.06 -1.76 -10.73
N GLY A 174 -7.43 -2.13 -11.85
CA GLY A 174 -7.50 -3.50 -12.36
C GLY A 174 -6.94 -4.54 -11.38
N PRO A 175 -5.68 -4.40 -10.92
CA PRO A 175 -5.10 -5.23 -9.87
C PRO A 175 -5.93 -5.23 -8.57
N GLY A 176 -6.39 -4.06 -8.12
CA GLY A 176 -7.18 -3.94 -6.91
C GLY A 176 -8.52 -4.66 -6.96
N LEU A 177 -9.24 -4.55 -8.08
CA LEU A 177 -10.50 -5.24 -8.31
C LEU A 177 -10.30 -6.75 -8.46
N LEU A 178 -9.26 -7.18 -9.17
CA LEU A 178 -8.90 -8.60 -9.30
C LEU A 178 -8.66 -9.23 -7.93
N ILE A 179 -7.79 -8.62 -7.11
CA ILE A 179 -7.44 -9.15 -5.78
C ILE A 179 -8.67 -9.15 -4.88
N SER A 180 -9.45 -8.07 -4.88
CA SER A 180 -10.69 -7.98 -4.09
C SER A 180 -11.69 -9.07 -4.48
N ALA A 181 -11.92 -9.28 -5.78
CA ALA A 181 -12.82 -10.31 -6.28
C ALA A 181 -12.31 -11.72 -5.93
N ALA A 182 -11.02 -11.99 -6.14
CA ALA A 182 -10.40 -13.26 -5.81
C ALA A 182 -10.51 -13.58 -4.32
N LEU A 183 -10.26 -12.59 -3.44
CA LEU A 183 -10.42 -12.74 -1.99
C LEU A 183 -11.88 -12.98 -1.61
N MET A 184 -12.85 -12.25 -2.19
CA MET A 184 -14.27 -12.47 -1.93
C MET A 184 -14.73 -13.87 -2.35
N VAL A 185 -14.31 -14.34 -3.52
CA VAL A 185 -14.59 -15.71 -4.00
C VAL A 185 -13.94 -16.74 -3.10
N PHE A 186 -12.69 -16.51 -2.68
CA PHE A 186 -11.98 -17.40 -1.78
C PHE A 186 -12.68 -17.52 -0.41
N VAL A 187 -13.02 -16.41 0.24
CA VAL A 187 -13.67 -16.47 1.56
C VAL A 187 -15.05 -17.10 1.48
N TRP A 188 -15.78 -16.87 0.38
CA TRP A 188 -17.07 -17.53 0.12
C TRP A 188 -16.93 -19.05 0.08
N ALA A 189 -16.04 -19.54 -0.78
CA ALA A 189 -15.81 -20.97 -0.98
C ALA A 189 -15.27 -21.61 0.31
N TYR A 190 -14.34 -20.95 0.98
CA TYR A 190 -13.74 -21.42 2.23
C TYR A 190 -14.77 -21.51 3.37
N CYS A 191 -15.64 -20.50 3.51
CA CYS A 191 -16.71 -20.52 4.52
C CYS A 191 -17.76 -21.60 4.21
N LYS A 192 -18.10 -21.83 2.92
CA LYS A 192 -18.96 -22.94 2.52
C LYS A 192 -18.35 -24.29 2.88
N TYR A 193 -17.09 -24.50 2.53
CA TYR A 193 -16.37 -25.74 2.83
C TYR A 193 -16.29 -26.02 4.34
N LYS A 194 -16.03 -24.99 5.17
CA LYS A 194 -15.96 -25.12 6.63
C LYS A 194 -17.32 -25.10 7.34
N GLY A 195 -18.39 -24.78 6.63
CA GLY A 195 -19.72 -24.61 7.23
C GLY A 195 -19.86 -23.37 8.13
N TRP A 196 -18.96 -22.38 8.00
CA TRP A 196 -19.00 -21.12 8.75
C TRP A 196 -19.92 -20.09 8.11
N GLY A 197 -20.35 -19.09 8.87
CA GLY A 197 -21.00 -17.88 8.34
C GLY A 197 -22.46 -18.01 7.91
N LYS A 198 -23.19 -19.01 8.41
CA LYS A 198 -24.61 -19.23 8.06
C LYS A 198 -25.52 -18.08 8.51
N ASN A 199 -25.14 -17.39 9.59
CA ASN A 199 -25.92 -16.32 10.21
C ASN A 199 -25.27 -14.94 10.00
N ASP A 200 -24.36 -14.79 9.04
CA ASP A 200 -23.66 -13.51 8.78
C ASP A 200 -24.62 -12.39 8.35
N GLY A 201 -25.80 -12.75 7.84
CA GLY A 201 -26.86 -11.82 7.45
C GLY A 201 -27.65 -11.23 8.63
N GLU A 202 -27.46 -11.73 9.85
CA GLU A 202 -28.14 -11.20 11.02
C GLU A 202 -27.69 -9.77 11.34
N GLY A 203 -28.66 -8.91 11.65
CA GLY A 203 -28.41 -7.49 11.95
C GLY A 203 -27.87 -6.69 10.77
N ARG A 204 -28.13 -7.10 9.51
CA ARG A 204 -27.86 -6.27 8.33
C ARG A 204 -28.84 -5.10 8.25
N LEU A 205 -28.33 -3.91 7.96
CA LEU A 205 -29.18 -2.79 7.55
C LEU A 205 -29.70 -3.04 6.13
N GLY A 206 -30.89 -2.51 5.83
CA GLY A 206 -31.37 -2.46 4.45
C GLY A 206 -30.45 -1.58 3.60
N PHE A 207 -30.18 -1.99 2.36
CA PHE A 207 -29.25 -1.32 1.44
C PHE A 207 -29.48 0.19 1.36
N GLY A 208 -30.73 0.64 1.16
CA GLY A 208 -31.04 2.08 1.06
C GLY A 208 -30.69 2.87 2.32
N LYS A 209 -30.93 2.30 3.52
CA LYS A 209 -30.57 2.94 4.79
C LYS A 209 -29.06 2.99 4.98
N ALA A 210 -28.35 1.91 4.65
CA ALA A 210 -26.89 1.85 4.76
C ALA A 210 -26.21 2.80 3.76
N PHE A 211 -26.72 2.87 2.53
CA PHE A 211 -26.26 3.80 1.49
C PHE A 211 -26.43 5.26 1.93
N LEU A 212 -27.60 5.64 2.45
CA LEU A 212 -27.84 6.99 2.97
C LEU A 212 -26.91 7.33 4.15
N GLN A 213 -26.67 6.37 5.04
CA GLN A 213 -25.75 6.57 6.18
C GLN A 213 -24.29 6.69 5.75
N ALA A 214 -23.87 5.95 4.72
CA ALA A 214 -22.51 5.97 4.19
C ALA A 214 -22.32 6.99 3.07
N GLY A 215 -23.36 7.71 2.62
CA GLY A 215 -23.31 8.59 1.45
C GLY A 215 -22.16 9.60 1.50
N TRP A 216 -21.95 10.26 2.64
CA TRP A 216 -20.84 11.20 2.81
C TRP A 216 -19.47 10.50 2.87
N ALA A 217 -19.39 9.25 3.31
CA ALA A 217 -18.15 8.48 3.26
C ALA A 217 -17.83 8.06 1.81
N LEU A 218 -18.83 7.58 1.06
CA LEU A 218 -18.70 7.14 -0.32
C LEU A 218 -18.44 8.28 -1.30
N LEU A 219 -18.89 9.49 -0.97
CA LEU A 219 -18.62 10.67 -1.79
C LEU A 219 -17.14 11.06 -1.79
N MET A 220 -16.36 10.67 -0.77
CA MET A 220 -14.94 11.05 -0.71
C MET A 220 -14.09 10.43 -1.83
N PRO A 221 -14.09 9.10 -2.07
CA PRO A 221 -13.44 8.52 -3.25
C PRO A 221 -13.89 9.16 -4.56
N VAL A 222 -15.19 9.49 -4.69
CA VAL A 222 -15.74 10.12 -5.89
C VAL A 222 -15.17 11.53 -6.10
N ILE A 223 -15.06 12.34 -5.05
CA ILE A 223 -14.46 13.68 -5.13
C ILE A 223 -12.97 13.59 -5.51
N ILE A 224 -12.23 12.69 -4.87
CA ILE A 224 -10.79 12.56 -5.09
C ILE A 224 -10.53 12.05 -6.51
N LEU A 225 -11.09 10.91 -6.86
CA LEU A 225 -10.83 10.25 -8.15
C LEU A 225 -11.50 10.99 -9.30
N GLY A 226 -12.75 11.43 -9.12
CA GLY A 226 -13.46 12.24 -10.10
C GLY A 226 -12.80 13.60 -10.33
N GLY A 227 -12.24 14.21 -9.29
CA GLY A 227 -11.46 15.44 -9.42
C GLY A 227 -10.15 15.25 -10.16
N ILE A 228 -9.43 14.14 -9.89
CA ILE A 228 -8.17 13.80 -10.59
C ILE A 228 -8.43 13.51 -12.06
N TYR A 229 -9.32 12.56 -12.37
CA TYR A 229 -9.57 12.14 -13.75
C TYR A 229 -10.42 13.14 -14.54
N GLY A 230 -11.20 13.97 -13.86
CA GLY A 230 -11.90 15.11 -14.48
C GLY A 230 -10.98 16.29 -14.79
N GLY A 231 -9.68 16.21 -14.44
CA GLY A 231 -8.71 17.27 -14.70
C GLY A 231 -8.87 18.52 -13.82
N VAL A 232 -9.69 18.43 -12.76
CA VAL A 232 -9.94 19.55 -11.83
C VAL A 232 -8.82 19.66 -10.80
N PHE A 233 -8.28 18.52 -10.36
CA PHE A 233 -7.23 18.45 -9.33
C PHE A 233 -6.07 17.61 -9.81
N THR A 234 -4.86 18.01 -9.44
CA THR A 234 -3.71 17.09 -9.34
C THR A 234 -3.87 16.15 -8.14
N PRO A 235 -3.15 15.00 -8.07
CA PRO A 235 -3.16 14.15 -6.88
C PRO A 235 -2.84 14.89 -5.57
N THR A 236 -1.95 15.87 -5.62
CA THR A 236 -1.61 16.71 -4.46
C THR A 236 -2.78 17.60 -4.04
N GLU A 237 -3.42 18.30 -4.97
CA GLU A 237 -4.60 19.12 -4.66
C GLU A 237 -5.76 18.27 -4.16
N ALA A 238 -5.99 17.11 -4.77
CA ALA A 238 -7.03 16.18 -4.35
C ALA A 238 -6.82 15.68 -2.92
N SER A 239 -5.56 15.45 -2.50
CA SER A 239 -5.24 15.08 -1.12
C SER A 239 -5.55 16.20 -0.12
N ALA A 240 -5.29 17.46 -0.47
CA ALA A 240 -5.63 18.61 0.38
C ALA A 240 -7.16 18.75 0.51
N VAL A 241 -7.89 18.62 -0.61
CA VAL A 241 -9.36 18.59 -0.62
C VAL A 241 -9.89 17.45 0.26
N ALA A 242 -9.26 16.27 0.23
CA ALA A 242 -9.64 15.14 1.07
C ALA A 242 -9.52 15.46 2.58
N VAL A 243 -8.49 16.19 3.00
CA VAL A 243 -8.33 16.64 4.40
C VAL A 243 -9.47 17.56 4.82
N PHE A 244 -9.76 18.60 4.03
CA PHE A 244 -10.85 19.53 4.33
C PHE A 244 -12.21 18.83 4.35
N TYR A 245 -12.45 17.95 3.39
CA TYR A 245 -13.67 17.16 3.33
C TYR A 245 -13.79 16.24 4.55
N ALA A 246 -12.72 15.53 4.94
CA ALA A 246 -12.70 14.68 6.12
C ALA A 246 -12.98 15.47 7.42
N LEU A 247 -12.43 16.68 7.55
CA LEU A 247 -12.71 17.58 8.67
C LEU A 247 -14.19 17.98 8.72
N ILE A 248 -14.77 18.42 7.59
CA ILE A 248 -16.17 18.83 7.51
C ILE A 248 -17.09 17.66 7.87
N VAL A 249 -16.87 16.49 7.25
CA VAL A 249 -17.69 15.30 7.50
C VAL A 249 -17.53 14.84 8.96
N GLY A 250 -16.30 14.75 9.46
CA GLY A 250 -16.02 14.25 10.81
C GLY A 250 -16.49 15.19 11.93
N MET A 251 -16.34 16.50 11.77
CA MET A 251 -16.67 17.49 12.81
C MET A 251 -18.11 18.00 12.73
N LEU A 252 -18.64 18.27 11.52
CA LEU A 252 -19.92 18.97 11.36
C LEU A 252 -21.08 18.01 11.04
N ILE A 253 -20.85 17.02 10.18
CA ILE A 253 -21.90 16.10 9.71
C ILE A 253 -22.07 14.94 10.68
N TYR A 254 -21.01 14.14 10.88
CA TYR A 254 -21.02 12.99 11.79
C TYR A 254 -20.79 13.39 13.24
N ARG A 255 -20.13 14.54 13.48
CA ARG A 255 -19.88 15.10 14.81
C ARG A 255 -19.15 14.14 15.75
N GLU A 256 -18.23 13.35 15.20
CA GLU A 256 -17.43 12.39 15.95
C GLU A 256 -16.05 12.96 16.32
N ILE A 257 -15.55 13.95 15.57
CA ILE A 257 -14.29 14.62 15.86
C ILE A 257 -14.55 15.92 16.63
N ARG A 258 -13.93 16.08 17.79
CA ARG A 258 -13.92 17.33 18.55
C ARG A 258 -12.61 18.07 18.30
N ILE A 259 -12.60 19.38 18.51
CA ILE A 259 -11.40 20.23 18.31
C ILE A 259 -10.19 19.71 19.11
N ARG A 260 -10.42 19.20 20.33
CA ARG A 260 -9.35 18.59 21.15
C ARG A 260 -8.73 17.33 20.55
N ASP A 261 -9.49 16.59 19.75
CA ASP A 261 -9.01 15.36 19.12
C ASP A 261 -8.06 15.69 17.95
N LEU A 262 -8.15 16.90 17.37
CA LEU A 262 -7.30 17.36 16.26
C LEU A 262 -5.81 17.35 16.60
N TYR A 263 -5.42 17.70 17.83
CA TYR A 263 -4.00 17.67 18.21
C TYR A 263 -3.42 16.26 18.12
N ALA A 264 -4.15 15.26 18.61
CA ALA A 264 -3.72 13.86 18.56
C ALA A 264 -3.65 13.36 17.12
N ILE A 265 -4.64 13.70 16.29
CA ILE A 265 -4.69 13.33 14.86
C ILE A 265 -3.55 13.97 14.08
N LEU A 266 -3.30 15.27 14.27
CA LEU A 266 -2.20 15.99 13.63
C LEU A 266 -0.84 15.44 14.08
N ARG A 267 -0.66 15.17 15.37
CA ARG A 267 0.58 14.57 15.90
C ARG A 267 0.84 13.19 15.30
N LYS A 268 -0.17 12.31 15.25
CA LYS A 268 -0.07 10.97 14.63
C LYS A 268 0.31 11.07 13.14
N SER A 269 -0.32 12.01 12.43
CA SER A 269 -0.08 12.23 11.00
C SER A 269 1.31 12.81 10.74
N ALA A 270 1.76 13.77 11.55
CA ALA A 270 3.08 14.37 11.46
C ALA A 270 4.19 13.34 11.70
N ILE A 271 4.07 12.49 12.73
CA ILE A 271 5.06 11.43 13.00
C ILE A 271 5.17 10.47 11.81
N SER A 272 4.03 9.99 11.31
CA SER A 272 3.99 9.03 10.19
C SER A 272 4.60 9.65 8.92
N SER A 273 4.28 10.91 8.65
CA SER A 273 4.81 11.64 7.49
C SER A 273 6.31 11.90 7.61
N SER A 274 6.79 12.30 8.79
CA SER A 274 8.21 12.56 9.04
C SER A 274 9.09 11.33 8.83
N ILE A 275 8.60 10.13 9.18
CA ILE A 275 9.32 8.88 8.92
C ILE A 275 9.50 8.68 7.41
N ILE A 276 8.43 8.85 6.63
CA ILE A 276 8.48 8.68 5.16
C ILE A 276 9.39 9.74 4.53
N MET A 277 9.23 11.01 4.91
CA MET A 277 10.06 12.10 4.39
C MET A 277 11.55 11.91 4.73
N PHE A 278 11.86 11.36 5.90
CA PHE A 278 13.23 11.03 6.29
C PHE A 278 13.82 9.88 5.45
N ILE A 279 13.02 8.86 5.11
CA ILE A 279 13.44 7.81 4.19
C ILE A 279 13.72 8.40 2.80
N ILE A 280 12.82 9.24 2.28
CA ILE A 280 12.97 9.87 0.95
C ILE A 280 14.24 10.69 0.86
N ALA A 281 14.54 11.51 1.88
CA ALA A 281 15.76 12.33 1.89
C ALA A 281 17.03 11.49 1.70
N ASN A 282 17.19 10.46 2.54
CA ASN A 282 18.37 9.59 2.52
C ASN A 282 18.44 8.73 1.25
N ALA A 283 17.31 8.20 0.80
CA ALA A 283 17.27 7.33 -0.35
C ALA A 283 17.39 8.09 -1.67
N GLY A 284 16.96 9.36 -1.75
CA GLY A 284 17.22 10.20 -2.92
C GLY A 284 18.71 10.46 -3.12
N LEU A 285 19.46 10.71 -2.03
CA LEU A 285 20.92 10.78 -2.09
C LEU A 285 21.54 9.47 -2.57
N PHE A 286 21.08 8.33 -2.04
CA PHE A 286 21.56 7.01 -2.45
C PHE A 286 21.28 6.74 -3.93
N ALA A 287 20.06 7.00 -4.39
CA ALA A 287 19.63 6.83 -5.77
C ALA A 287 20.51 7.67 -6.71
N PHE A 288 20.73 8.95 -6.39
CA PHE A 288 21.63 9.81 -7.16
C PHE A 288 23.03 9.20 -7.32
N LEU A 289 23.63 8.71 -6.23
CA LEU A 289 24.97 8.13 -6.23
C LEU A 289 25.05 6.80 -7.00
N ILE A 290 24.02 5.95 -6.86
CA ILE A 290 23.92 4.66 -7.57
C ILE A 290 23.73 4.86 -9.07
N THR A 291 22.85 5.77 -9.48
CA THR A 291 22.67 6.14 -10.89
C THR A 291 23.97 6.73 -11.46
N ARG A 292 24.62 7.65 -10.74
CA ARG A 292 25.90 8.21 -11.16
C ARG A 292 27.01 7.16 -11.27
N ALA A 293 26.95 6.09 -10.48
CA ALA A 293 27.90 5.00 -10.54
C ALA A 293 27.66 4.01 -11.71
N GLY A 294 26.61 4.19 -12.52
CA GLY A 294 26.27 3.29 -13.63
C GLY A 294 25.79 1.92 -13.18
N VAL A 295 25.33 1.80 -11.92
CA VAL A 295 24.89 0.51 -11.35
C VAL A 295 23.64 -0.05 -12.05
N PRO A 296 22.60 0.76 -12.35
CA PRO A 296 21.42 0.24 -13.07
C PRO A 296 21.77 -0.35 -14.43
N ASP A 297 22.61 0.33 -15.23
CA ASP A 297 23.05 -0.14 -16.55
C ASP A 297 23.87 -1.45 -16.46
N ALA A 298 24.78 -1.52 -15.49
CA ALA A 298 25.57 -2.72 -15.25
C ALA A 298 24.71 -3.93 -14.83
N ILE A 299 23.71 -3.70 -13.96
CA ILE A 299 22.74 -4.73 -13.56
C ILE A 299 21.90 -5.14 -14.76
N GLY A 300 21.42 -4.19 -15.57
CA GLY A 300 20.65 -4.44 -16.79
C GLY A 300 21.38 -5.38 -17.74
N HIS A 301 22.61 -5.03 -18.13
CA HIS A 301 23.41 -5.86 -19.04
C HIS A 301 23.76 -7.23 -18.45
N TRP A 302 24.07 -7.32 -17.16
CA TRP A 302 24.30 -8.61 -16.51
C TRP A 302 23.03 -9.48 -16.53
N LEU A 303 21.88 -8.88 -16.22
CA LEU A 303 20.60 -9.57 -16.27
C LEU A 303 20.21 -9.97 -17.69
N GLU A 304 20.51 -9.21 -18.74
CA GLU A 304 20.27 -9.65 -20.12
C GLU A 304 21.07 -10.90 -20.49
N GLN A 305 22.31 -11.02 -20.00
CA GLN A 305 23.16 -12.18 -20.26
C GLN A 305 22.63 -13.43 -19.55
N VAL A 306 22.01 -13.28 -18.38
CA VAL A 306 21.52 -14.39 -17.54
C VAL A 306 20.04 -14.70 -17.83
N LEU A 307 19.21 -13.67 -17.87
CA LEU A 307 17.76 -13.71 -18.04
C LEU A 307 17.43 -13.37 -19.50
N GLN A 308 17.39 -14.41 -20.32
CA GLN A 308 17.21 -14.32 -21.77
C GLN A 308 15.80 -13.89 -22.22
N SER A 309 14.85 -13.68 -21.29
CA SER A 309 13.48 -13.27 -21.64
C SER A 309 12.85 -12.32 -20.60
N PRO A 310 11.97 -11.39 -21.03
CA PRO A 310 11.23 -10.50 -20.13
C PRO A 310 10.42 -11.26 -19.07
N ALA A 311 9.89 -12.44 -19.42
CA ALA A 311 9.16 -13.28 -18.48
C ALA A 311 10.04 -13.82 -17.35
N MET A 312 11.27 -14.24 -17.65
CA MET A 312 12.23 -14.69 -16.65
C MET A 312 12.72 -13.54 -15.76
N PHE A 313 12.91 -12.35 -16.34
CA PHE A 313 13.16 -11.13 -15.58
C PHE A 313 12.04 -10.84 -14.57
N LEU A 314 10.78 -10.82 -15.03
CA LEU A 314 9.62 -10.58 -14.18
C LEU A 314 9.48 -11.64 -13.07
N LEU A 315 9.77 -12.90 -13.35
CA LEU A 315 9.78 -13.96 -12.33
C LEU A 315 10.85 -13.71 -11.27
N GLY A 316 12.08 -13.39 -11.70
CA GLY A 316 13.20 -13.13 -10.80
C GLY A 316 12.95 -11.90 -9.93
N VAL A 317 12.46 -10.81 -10.53
CA VAL A 317 12.09 -9.60 -9.79
C VAL A 317 10.94 -9.86 -8.83
N ASN A 318 9.93 -10.64 -9.23
CA ASN A 318 8.85 -11.00 -8.32
C ASN A 318 9.36 -11.77 -7.10
N ALA A 319 10.24 -12.75 -7.30
CA ALA A 319 10.82 -13.49 -6.19
C ALA A 319 11.65 -12.57 -5.28
N ALA A 320 12.47 -11.70 -5.86
CA ALA A 320 13.32 -10.78 -5.11
C ALA A 320 12.49 -9.76 -4.30
N LEU A 321 11.53 -9.09 -4.93
CA LEU A 321 10.63 -8.15 -4.28
C LEU A 321 9.81 -8.82 -3.18
N PHE A 322 9.40 -10.06 -3.37
CA PHE A 322 8.57 -10.77 -2.40
C PHE A 322 9.37 -11.05 -1.15
N ILE A 323 10.59 -11.57 -1.31
CA ILE A 323 11.53 -11.79 -0.21
C ILE A 323 11.81 -10.47 0.49
N ILE A 324 12.16 -9.42 -0.25
CA ILE A 324 12.48 -8.11 0.34
C ILE A 324 11.29 -7.54 1.11
N GLY A 325 10.08 -7.62 0.55
CA GLY A 325 8.85 -7.13 1.17
C GLY A 325 8.50 -7.84 2.46
N MET A 326 9.01 -9.06 2.71
CA MET A 326 8.83 -9.72 4.02
C MET A 326 9.59 -9.02 5.14
N PHE A 327 10.72 -8.36 4.85
CA PHE A 327 11.62 -7.75 5.83
C PHE A 327 11.51 -6.23 5.85
N ILE A 328 11.25 -5.61 4.69
CA ILE A 328 11.30 -4.16 4.49
C ILE A 328 9.90 -3.65 4.20
N GLU A 329 9.52 -2.56 4.86
CA GLU A 329 8.26 -1.87 4.63
C GLU A 329 8.16 -1.34 3.18
N THR A 330 6.96 -1.40 2.61
CA THR A 330 6.70 -1.11 1.19
C THR A 330 7.24 0.24 0.73
N SER A 331 7.01 1.30 1.49
CA SER A 331 7.47 2.66 1.14
C SER A 331 8.99 2.70 1.06
N ALA A 332 9.68 2.15 2.06
CA ALA A 332 11.14 2.08 2.07
C ALA A 332 11.69 1.24 0.91
N ALA A 333 11.10 0.08 0.62
CA ALA A 333 11.52 -0.78 -0.47
C ALA A 333 11.35 -0.11 -1.84
N ILE A 334 10.22 0.58 -2.08
CA ILE A 334 9.96 1.31 -3.33
C ILE A 334 11.00 2.40 -3.56
N ILE A 335 11.24 3.25 -2.56
CA ILE A 335 12.14 4.39 -2.74
C ILE A 335 13.57 3.93 -3.08
N VAL A 336 14.00 2.79 -2.53
CA VAL A 336 15.33 2.22 -2.78
C VAL A 336 15.43 1.49 -4.11
N LEU A 337 14.45 0.63 -4.40
CA LEU A 337 14.56 -0.33 -5.49
C LEU A 337 13.99 0.20 -6.80
N ALA A 338 13.01 1.10 -6.78
CA ALA A 338 12.37 1.59 -7.99
C ALA A 338 13.36 2.30 -8.94
N PRO A 339 14.26 3.19 -8.47
CA PRO A 339 15.24 3.83 -9.36
C PRO A 339 16.23 2.86 -10.01
N ILE A 340 16.39 1.66 -9.44
CA ILE A 340 17.30 0.63 -9.93
C ILE A 340 16.55 -0.31 -10.88
N LEU A 341 15.38 -0.80 -10.47
CA LEU A 341 14.66 -1.84 -11.19
C LEU A 341 13.78 -1.32 -12.32
N ALA A 342 13.23 -0.10 -12.21
CA ALA A 342 12.35 0.44 -13.24
C ALA A 342 13.09 0.70 -14.58
N PRO A 343 14.30 1.31 -14.59
CA PRO A 343 15.06 1.46 -15.83
C PRO A 343 15.44 0.11 -16.46
N VAL A 344 15.77 -0.88 -15.63
CA VAL A 344 16.06 -2.25 -16.11
C VAL A 344 14.80 -2.89 -16.71
N ALA A 345 13.64 -2.75 -16.07
CA ALA A 345 12.38 -3.26 -16.59
C ALA A 345 12.03 -2.64 -17.97
N MET A 346 12.24 -1.33 -18.12
CA MET A 346 12.06 -0.64 -19.40
C MET A 346 13.00 -1.18 -20.48
N HIS A 347 14.24 -1.53 -20.13
CA HIS A 347 15.19 -2.15 -21.06
C HIS A 347 14.71 -3.52 -21.56
N PHE A 348 14.01 -4.28 -20.73
CA PHE A 348 13.30 -5.50 -21.12
C PHE A 348 11.97 -5.26 -21.87
N GLY A 349 11.64 -4.00 -22.20
CA GLY A 349 10.41 -3.63 -22.91
C GLY A 349 9.16 -3.64 -22.04
N ILE A 350 9.31 -3.63 -20.72
CA ILE A 350 8.18 -3.61 -19.78
C ILE A 350 7.77 -2.16 -19.53
N ASP A 351 6.48 -1.90 -19.68
CA ASP A 351 5.91 -0.59 -19.39
C ASP A 351 6.15 -0.20 -17.91
N PRO A 352 6.66 1.01 -17.63
CA PRO A 352 7.04 1.42 -16.28
C PRO A 352 5.82 1.60 -15.35
N VAL A 353 4.63 1.88 -15.87
CA VAL A 353 3.39 1.87 -15.08
C VAL A 353 3.09 0.44 -14.67
N HIS A 354 3.08 -0.49 -15.63
CA HIS A 354 2.84 -1.91 -15.33
C HIS A 354 3.82 -2.46 -14.29
N PHE A 355 5.11 -2.17 -14.45
CA PHE A 355 6.14 -2.55 -13.49
C PHE A 355 5.89 -1.96 -12.10
N GLY A 356 5.44 -0.71 -12.02
CA GLY A 356 5.04 -0.08 -10.76
C GLY A 356 3.93 -0.84 -10.04
N LEU A 357 2.91 -1.31 -10.77
CA LEU A 357 1.83 -2.10 -10.19
C LEU A 357 2.31 -3.47 -9.71
N ILE A 358 3.18 -4.14 -10.48
CA ILE A 358 3.82 -5.39 -10.05
C ILE A 358 4.58 -5.15 -8.75
N MET A 359 5.37 -4.08 -8.68
CA MET A 359 6.18 -3.76 -7.51
C MET A 359 5.33 -3.48 -6.27
N VAL A 360 4.26 -2.68 -6.40
CA VAL A 360 3.35 -2.37 -5.30
C VAL A 360 2.63 -3.62 -4.79
N VAL A 361 2.04 -4.42 -5.67
CA VAL A 361 1.31 -5.64 -5.29
C VAL A 361 2.24 -6.67 -4.66
N ASN A 362 3.45 -6.80 -5.18
CA ASN A 362 4.44 -7.73 -4.68
C ASN A 362 4.91 -7.36 -3.26
N LEU A 363 5.25 -6.09 -3.03
CA LEU A 363 5.66 -5.63 -1.72
C LEU A 363 4.49 -5.67 -0.70
N ALA A 364 3.26 -5.42 -1.15
CA ALA A 364 2.05 -5.60 -0.33
C ALA A 364 1.87 -7.07 0.11
N LEU A 365 2.12 -8.02 -0.81
CA LEU A 365 2.14 -9.45 -0.47
C LEU A 365 3.25 -9.79 0.54
N GLY A 366 4.43 -9.16 0.43
CA GLY A 366 5.50 -9.29 1.42
C GLY A 366 5.08 -8.83 2.82
N MET A 367 4.33 -7.72 2.92
CA MET A 367 3.89 -7.12 4.19
C MET A 367 2.95 -7.97 5.04
N ILE A 368 2.35 -9.00 4.45
CA ILE A 368 1.51 -9.98 5.15
C ILE A 368 2.18 -11.34 5.29
N THR A 369 3.40 -11.54 4.78
CA THR A 369 4.07 -12.84 4.77
C THR A 369 5.22 -12.88 5.80
N PRO A 370 5.33 -13.92 6.65
CA PRO A 370 6.47 -14.09 7.56
C PRO A 370 7.81 -14.12 6.79
N PRO A 371 8.95 -13.72 7.39
CA PRO A 371 9.21 -13.69 8.84
C PRO A 371 8.80 -12.43 9.63
N PHE A 372 8.67 -11.25 9.01
CA PHE A 372 8.30 -10.02 9.73
C PHE A 372 6.89 -9.55 9.38
N GLY A 373 6.64 -9.07 8.15
CA GLY A 373 5.31 -8.62 7.73
C GLY A 373 4.67 -7.60 8.68
N VAL A 374 5.00 -6.31 8.53
CA VAL A 374 4.53 -5.24 9.44
C VAL A 374 3.01 -5.23 9.62
N ASN A 375 2.27 -5.53 8.54
CA ASN A 375 0.82 -5.54 8.59
C ASN A 375 0.27 -6.76 9.34
N LEU A 376 1.00 -7.88 9.29
CA LEU A 376 0.70 -9.07 10.06
C LEU A 376 0.78 -8.80 11.57
N PHE A 377 1.81 -8.08 12.02
CA PHE A 377 1.94 -7.63 13.41
C PHE A 377 0.81 -6.68 13.84
N ALA A 378 0.37 -5.79 12.96
CA ALA A 378 -0.76 -4.91 13.25
C ALA A 378 -2.05 -5.71 13.48
N ALA A 379 -2.33 -6.68 12.61
CA ALA A 379 -3.51 -7.54 12.75
C ALA A 379 -3.45 -8.43 14.01
N CYS A 380 -2.27 -9.02 14.31
CA CYS A 380 -2.03 -9.76 15.55
C CYS A 380 -2.27 -8.89 16.79
N THR A 381 -1.81 -7.63 16.77
CA THR A 381 -2.03 -6.66 17.86
C THR A 381 -3.52 -6.43 18.11
N VAL A 382 -4.30 -6.20 17.06
CA VAL A 382 -5.75 -5.99 17.17
C VAL A 382 -6.47 -7.27 17.64
N ALA A 383 -6.08 -8.43 17.11
CA ALA A 383 -6.67 -9.72 17.46
C ALA A 383 -6.22 -10.27 18.82
N ARG A 384 -5.16 -9.70 19.41
CA ARG A 384 -4.50 -10.15 20.64
C ARG A 384 -4.07 -11.62 20.55
N ILE A 385 -3.38 -11.95 19.46
CA ILE A 385 -2.80 -13.28 19.22
C ILE A 385 -1.32 -13.15 18.84
N SER A 386 -0.57 -14.22 19.01
CA SER A 386 0.83 -14.29 18.57
C SER A 386 0.94 -14.61 17.08
N LEU A 387 2.12 -14.33 16.51
CA LEU A 387 2.38 -14.52 15.08
C LEU A 387 2.26 -15.99 14.67
N ASP A 388 2.75 -16.93 15.47
CA ASP A 388 2.65 -18.37 15.20
C ASP A 388 1.20 -18.84 15.00
N GLN A 389 0.25 -18.23 15.71
CA GLN A 389 -1.17 -18.61 15.63
C GLN A 389 -1.84 -18.19 14.31
N ILE A 390 -1.36 -17.12 13.67
CA ILE A 390 -1.97 -16.57 12.44
C ILE A 390 -1.54 -17.35 11.19
N ILE A 391 -0.30 -17.87 11.18
CA ILE A 391 0.37 -18.41 9.98
C ILE A 391 -0.49 -19.47 9.29
N LYS A 392 -1.07 -20.41 10.04
CA LYS A 392 -1.84 -21.51 9.46
C LYS A 392 -3.05 -21.03 8.66
N HIS A 393 -3.73 -19.98 9.11
CA HIS A 393 -4.89 -19.41 8.41
C HIS A 393 -4.48 -18.38 7.35
N LEU A 394 -3.28 -17.81 7.47
CA LEU A 394 -2.72 -16.84 6.53
C LEU A 394 -2.29 -17.49 5.21
N LEU A 395 -1.66 -18.67 5.24
CA LEU A 395 -1.07 -19.28 4.03
C LEU A 395 -2.04 -19.40 2.84
N PRO A 396 -3.32 -19.81 3.01
CA PRO A 396 -4.28 -19.81 1.92
C PRO A 396 -4.50 -18.43 1.29
N PHE A 397 -4.56 -17.37 2.12
CA PHE A 397 -4.71 -15.99 1.64
C PHE A 397 -3.49 -15.51 0.85
N VAL A 398 -2.28 -15.82 1.34
CA VAL A 398 -1.03 -15.56 0.62
C VAL A 398 -1.03 -16.25 -0.72
N GLY A 399 -1.50 -17.51 -0.80
CA GLY A 399 -1.64 -18.24 -2.05
C GLY A 399 -2.58 -17.57 -3.06
N VAL A 400 -3.71 -17.01 -2.59
CA VAL A 400 -4.65 -16.27 -3.45
C VAL A 400 -4.00 -15.01 -4.02
N ILE A 401 -3.35 -14.20 -3.19
CA ILE A 401 -2.70 -12.97 -3.66
C ILE A 401 -1.49 -13.30 -4.55
N LEU A 402 -0.72 -14.33 -4.23
CA LEU A 402 0.39 -14.79 -5.07
C LEU A 402 -0.10 -15.20 -6.47
N LEU A 403 -1.22 -15.93 -6.56
CA LEU A 403 -1.85 -16.24 -7.85
C LEU A 403 -2.25 -14.96 -8.60
N CYS A 404 -2.90 -14.01 -7.90
CA CYS A 404 -3.27 -12.74 -8.50
C CYS A 404 -2.05 -11.96 -9.00
N LEU A 405 -0.95 -11.93 -8.23
CA LEU A 405 0.30 -11.30 -8.61
C LEU A 405 0.88 -11.91 -9.89
N MET A 406 0.86 -13.24 -10.02
CA MET A 406 1.31 -13.91 -11.25
C MET A 406 0.41 -13.53 -12.44
N VAL A 407 -0.90 -13.50 -12.23
CA VAL A 407 -1.85 -13.07 -13.26
C VAL A 407 -1.62 -11.61 -13.67
N ILE A 408 -1.44 -10.70 -12.71
CA ILE A 408 -1.11 -9.30 -12.97
C ILE A 408 0.19 -9.22 -13.77
N THR A 409 1.25 -9.88 -13.31
CA THR A 409 2.59 -9.85 -13.92
C THR A 409 2.59 -10.25 -15.39
N TYR A 410 1.89 -11.32 -15.76
CA TYR A 410 1.94 -11.87 -17.11
C TYR A 410 0.78 -11.44 -18.01
N VAL A 411 -0.18 -10.69 -17.48
CA VAL A 411 -1.31 -10.14 -18.24
C VAL A 411 -1.34 -8.62 -18.08
N PRO A 412 -0.49 -7.88 -18.84
CA PRO A 412 -0.35 -6.43 -18.70
C PRO A 412 -1.67 -5.67 -18.87
N GLY A 413 -2.62 -6.21 -19.66
CA GLY A 413 -3.94 -5.61 -19.86
C GLY A 413 -4.76 -5.41 -18.58
N ILE A 414 -4.43 -6.12 -17.49
CA ILE A 414 -5.07 -5.91 -16.19
C ILE A 414 -4.64 -4.56 -15.60
N SER A 415 -3.35 -4.21 -15.69
CA SER A 415 -2.85 -2.90 -15.23
C SER A 415 -3.10 -1.82 -16.28
N LEU A 416 -2.77 -2.10 -17.55
CA LEU A 416 -2.70 -1.09 -18.60
C LEU A 416 -4.05 -0.84 -19.27
N GLY A 417 -4.98 -1.81 -19.27
CA GLY A 417 -6.21 -1.71 -20.07
C GLY A 417 -7.08 -0.50 -19.75
N LEU A 418 -7.23 -0.16 -18.46
CA LEU A 418 -7.96 1.05 -18.05
C LEU A 418 -7.17 2.34 -18.36
N ARG A 419 -5.84 2.31 -18.18
CA ARG A 419 -4.96 3.43 -18.48
C ARG A 419 -5.01 3.78 -19.97
N ASP A 420 -4.84 2.78 -20.82
CA ASP A 420 -4.85 2.88 -22.28
C ASP A 420 -6.23 3.18 -22.86
N LEU A 421 -7.30 3.17 -22.05
CA LEU A 421 -8.63 3.61 -22.46
C LEU A 421 -8.83 5.11 -22.18
N VAL A 422 -8.30 5.61 -21.06
CA VAL A 422 -8.48 7.00 -20.61
C VAL A 422 -7.45 7.94 -21.23
N TYR A 423 -6.21 7.48 -21.42
CA TYR A 423 -5.11 8.29 -21.95
C TYR A 423 -4.90 8.10 -23.47
N ARG A 424 -5.97 7.77 -24.22
CA ARG A 424 -5.92 7.63 -25.69
C ARG A 424 -5.77 8.95 -26.42
#